data_AF-G8YDN8-F1
#
_entry.id   AF-G8YDN8-F1
#
_cell.length_a   1.000
_cell.length_b   1.000
_cell.length_c   1.000
_cell.angle_alpha   90.00
_cell.angle_beta   90.00
_cell.angle_gamma   90.00
#
_symmetry.space_group_name_H-M   'P 1'
#
loop_
_entity.id
_entity.type
_entity.pdbx_description
1 polymer ?
#
loop_
_entity_poly.entity_id
_entity_poly.type
_entity_poly.pdbx_seq_one_letter_code
_entity_poly.pdbx_strand_id
1 'polypeptide(L)'
;MAKISQDVTSSRSKARKAYFTASSVERRKLLSAPLSKELREKYNIKSLPVRKEDEVRVVRGSKKGSEGKINSVYRLKYAIQIEKLQREKSSGASVPLNTHPSKVVLTKLHLDKDRKALIQRKGGNIE
;
A
#
# COMPACT_ATOMS: atom_id res chain seq x y z
N MET A 1 3.99 0.52 -27.66
CA MET A 1 2.93 -0.26 -28.32
C MET A 1 1.63 -0.08 -27.57
N ALA A 2 0.53 0.09 -28.30
CA ALA A 2 -0.80 0.36 -27.76
C ALA A 2 -1.53 -0.94 -27.33
N LYS A 3 -2.75 -0.78 -26.80
CA LYS A 3 -3.68 -1.87 -26.43
C LYS A 3 -3.81 -2.91 -27.56
N ILE A 4 -3.63 -4.20 -27.24
CA ILE A 4 -3.76 -5.33 -28.18
C ILE A 4 -5.08 -6.09 -27.99
N SER A 5 -5.38 -6.57 -26.78
CA SER A 5 -6.63 -7.30 -26.46
C SER A 5 -7.85 -6.38 -26.62
N GLN A 6 -8.93 -6.87 -27.24
CA GLN A 6 -10.14 -6.09 -27.47
C GLN A 6 -10.95 -5.83 -26.18
N ASP A 7 -10.87 -6.74 -25.20
CA ASP A 7 -11.64 -6.70 -23.94
C ASP A 7 -11.20 -5.58 -22.97
N VAL A 8 -9.98 -5.06 -23.15
CA VAL A 8 -9.44 -3.98 -22.31
C VAL A 8 -9.92 -2.62 -22.83
N THR A 9 -10.22 -1.66 -21.97
CA THR A 9 -10.60 -0.30 -22.41
C THR A 9 -9.56 0.75 -22.04
N SER A 10 -9.24 1.65 -22.97
CA SER A 10 -8.45 2.86 -22.73
C SER A 10 -9.31 4.08 -22.36
N SER A 11 -10.63 3.91 -22.24
CA SER A 11 -11.55 5.00 -21.90
C SER A 11 -11.30 5.50 -20.49
N ARG A 12 -10.93 6.78 -20.37
CA ARG A 12 -10.71 7.48 -19.09
C ARG A 12 -11.94 7.40 -18.18
N SER A 13 -13.14 7.53 -18.73
CA SER A 13 -14.39 7.49 -17.96
C SER A 13 -14.62 6.12 -17.33
N LYS A 14 -14.50 5.05 -18.13
CA LYS A 14 -14.62 3.66 -17.65
C LYS A 14 -13.57 3.34 -16.59
N ALA A 15 -12.32 3.74 -16.80
CA ALA A 15 -11.24 3.51 -15.83
C ALA A 15 -11.48 4.23 -14.48
N ARG A 16 -11.93 5.49 -14.51
CA ARG A 16 -12.24 6.24 -13.28
C ARG A 16 -13.44 5.64 -12.55
N LYS A 17 -14.50 5.25 -13.27
CA LYS A 17 -15.67 4.59 -12.68
C LYS A 17 -15.24 3.32 -11.96
N ALA A 18 -14.53 2.42 -12.65
CA ALA A 18 -14.03 1.17 -12.07
C ALA A 18 -13.15 1.40 -10.83
N TYR A 19 -12.29 2.43 -10.83
CA TYR A 19 -11.49 2.77 -9.67
C TYR A 19 -12.35 3.24 -8.49
N PHE A 20 -13.18 4.29 -8.65
CA PHE A 20 -13.90 4.86 -7.51
C PHE A 20 -15.01 3.95 -6.97
N THR A 21 -15.63 3.12 -7.82
CA THR A 21 -16.66 2.15 -7.42
C THR A 21 -16.12 0.78 -7.03
N ALA A 22 -14.80 0.59 -7.01
CA ALA A 22 -14.18 -0.68 -6.64
C ALA A 22 -14.62 -1.16 -5.25
N SER A 23 -14.83 -2.47 -5.11
CA SER A 23 -15.12 -3.16 -3.86
C SER A 23 -13.92 -3.14 -2.89
N SER A 24 -14.14 -3.42 -1.61
CA SER A 24 -13.06 -3.46 -0.61
C SER A 24 -11.96 -4.50 -0.96
N VAL A 25 -12.34 -5.60 -1.61
CA VAL A 25 -11.41 -6.68 -2.02
C VAL A 25 -10.50 -6.21 -3.15
N GLU A 26 -11.05 -5.48 -4.13
CA GLU A 26 -10.26 -4.89 -5.21
C GLU A 26 -9.36 -3.76 -4.69
N ARG A 27 -9.90 -2.90 -3.80
CA ARG A 27 -9.12 -1.83 -3.15
C ARG A 27 -7.93 -2.36 -2.37
N ARG A 28 -8.02 -3.56 -1.78
CA ARG A 28 -6.86 -4.21 -1.16
C ARG A 28 -5.71 -4.41 -2.15
N LYS A 29 -5.99 -4.85 -3.39
CA LYS A 29 -4.97 -5.03 -4.43
C LYS A 29 -4.45 -3.68 -4.94
N LEU A 30 -5.34 -2.71 -5.14
CA LEU A 30 -4.99 -1.35 -5.57
C LEU A 30 -4.07 -0.64 -4.56
N LEU A 31 -4.32 -0.82 -3.27
CA LEU A 31 -3.51 -0.27 -2.18
C LEU A 31 -2.29 -1.15 -1.87
N SER A 32 -1.43 -1.33 -2.86
CA SER A 32 -0.13 -2.01 -2.71
C SER A 32 1.01 -1.00 -2.50
N ALA A 33 2.01 -1.39 -1.72
CA ALA A 33 3.25 -0.63 -1.52
C ALA A 33 4.47 -1.41 -2.04
N PRO A 34 5.50 -0.72 -2.56
CA PRO A 34 6.78 -1.33 -2.89
C PRO A 34 7.51 -1.83 -1.63
N LEU A 35 8.27 -2.92 -1.77
CA LEU A 35 9.17 -3.41 -0.73
C LEU A 35 10.48 -2.61 -0.71
N SER A 36 11.18 -2.56 0.44
CA SER A 36 12.56 -2.05 0.55
C SER A 36 13.53 -2.91 -0.28
N LYS A 37 14.74 -2.40 -0.54
CA LYS A 37 15.73 -3.17 -1.33
C LYS A 37 16.07 -4.50 -0.65
N GLU A 38 16.34 -4.46 0.65
CA GLU A 38 16.58 -5.64 1.50
C GLU A 38 15.43 -6.66 1.42
N LEU A 39 14.17 -6.22 1.56
CA LEU A 39 13.03 -7.14 1.46
C LEU A 39 12.80 -7.67 0.04
N ARG A 40 13.15 -6.91 -0.99
CA ARG A 40 13.07 -7.38 -2.39
C ARG A 40 14.08 -8.48 -2.64
N GLU A 41 15.30 -8.32 -2.15
CA GLU A 41 16.35 -9.33 -2.27
C GLU A 41 15.96 -10.60 -1.50
N LYS A 42 15.44 -10.46 -0.28
CA LYS A 42 14.99 -11.59 0.54
C LYS A 42 13.82 -12.38 -0.06
N TYR A 43 12.73 -11.69 -0.44
CA TYR A 43 11.49 -12.35 -0.87
C TYR A 43 11.34 -12.45 -2.39
N ASN A 44 12.24 -11.86 -3.18
CA ASN A 44 12.19 -11.76 -4.64
C ASN A 44 10.87 -11.19 -5.21
N ILE A 45 10.22 -10.27 -4.48
CA ILE A 45 8.96 -9.63 -4.89
C ILE A 45 9.09 -8.11 -4.85
N LYS A 46 8.52 -7.41 -5.83
CA LYS A 46 8.59 -5.94 -5.93
C LYS A 46 7.61 -5.20 -5.01
N SER A 47 6.39 -5.71 -4.84
CA SER A 47 5.33 -5.04 -4.07
C SER A 47 4.30 -6.02 -3.47
N LEU A 48 3.69 -5.59 -2.36
CA LEU A 48 2.63 -6.33 -1.67
C LEU A 48 1.47 -5.40 -1.25
N PRO A 49 0.23 -5.92 -1.15
CA PRO A 49 -0.87 -5.24 -0.47
C PRO A 49 -0.50 -4.93 0.98
N VAL A 50 -0.67 -3.66 1.35
CA VAL A 50 -0.38 -3.20 2.73
C VAL A 50 -1.40 -3.77 3.71
N ARG A 51 -0.95 -4.08 4.93
CA ARG A 51 -1.84 -4.51 6.02
C ARG A 51 -1.54 -3.77 7.31
N LYS A 52 -2.47 -3.90 8.27
CA LYS A 52 -2.24 -3.50 9.65
C LYS A 52 -1.03 -4.27 10.20
N GLU A 53 -0.25 -3.60 11.04
CA GLU A 53 0.99 -4.10 11.66
C GLU A 53 2.22 -4.18 10.74
N ASP A 54 2.11 -3.88 9.44
CA ASP A 54 3.30 -3.69 8.60
C ASP A 54 4.06 -2.41 9.04
N GLU A 55 5.39 -2.47 9.03
CA GLU A 55 6.22 -1.28 9.19
C GLU A 55 6.57 -0.66 7.84
N VAL A 56 6.56 0.66 7.83
CA VAL A 56 6.72 1.45 6.62
C VAL A 56 7.60 2.67 6.82
N ARG A 57 8.27 3.06 5.73
CA ARG A 57 8.99 4.32 5.59
C ARG A 57 8.38 5.17 4.49
N VAL A 58 8.10 6.44 4.78
CA VAL A 58 7.59 7.41 3.80
C VAL A 58 8.73 7.91 2.93
N VAL A 59 8.60 7.77 1.61
CA VAL A 59 9.66 8.15 0.64
C VAL A 59 9.34 9.41 -0.16
N ARG A 60 8.08 9.85 -0.19
CA ARG A 60 7.63 11.02 -0.95
C ARG A 60 6.69 11.92 -0.11
N GLY A 61 6.72 13.22 -0.38
CA GLY A 61 5.88 14.24 0.26
C GLY A 61 6.52 14.90 1.47
N SER A 62 5.77 15.76 2.17
CA SER A 62 6.28 16.61 3.26
C SER A 62 6.74 15.84 4.51
N LYS A 63 6.31 14.58 4.65
CA LYS A 63 6.69 13.69 5.76
C LYS A 63 7.69 12.61 5.31
N LYS A 64 8.50 12.91 4.28
CA LYS A 64 9.55 12.02 3.78
C LYS A 64 10.58 11.73 4.88
N GLY A 65 11.04 10.49 4.96
CA GLY A 65 12.01 10.04 5.97
C GLY A 65 11.37 9.52 7.25
N SER A 66 10.09 9.84 7.50
CA SER A 66 9.37 9.30 8.65
C SER A 66 9.11 7.80 8.48
N GLU A 67 9.31 7.06 9.57
CA GLU A 67 9.02 5.63 9.67
C GLU A 67 7.96 5.38 10.73
N GLY A 68 7.22 4.28 10.59
CA GLY A 68 6.25 3.88 11.58
C GLY A 68 5.45 2.66 11.18
N LYS A 69 4.65 2.18 12.12
CA LYS A 69 3.74 1.05 11.92
C LYS A 69 2.41 1.53 11.34
N ILE A 70 1.82 0.73 10.45
CA ILE A 70 0.47 0.99 9.95
C ILE A 70 -0.54 0.65 11.04
N ASN A 71 -1.25 1.66 11.52
CA ASN A 71 -2.34 1.52 12.48
C ASN A 71 -3.64 1.07 11.79
N SER A 72 -3.99 1.72 10.68
CA SER A 72 -5.22 1.41 9.94
C SER A 72 -5.03 1.52 8.42
N VAL A 73 -5.72 0.64 7.69
CA VAL A 73 -5.82 0.70 6.22
C VAL A 73 -7.22 1.18 5.87
N TYR A 74 -7.36 2.48 5.63
CA TYR A 74 -8.62 3.15 5.37
C TYR A 74 -9.00 3.03 3.88
N ARG A 75 -9.48 1.84 3.48
CA ARG A 75 -9.81 1.53 2.07
C ARG A 75 -10.90 2.43 1.48
N LEU A 76 -11.82 2.92 2.30
CA LEU A 76 -12.86 3.85 1.84
C LEU A 76 -12.26 5.16 1.28
N LYS A 77 -11.16 5.64 1.87
CA LYS A 77 -10.45 6.89 1.51
C LYS A 77 -9.17 6.66 0.71
N TYR A 78 -8.92 5.43 0.24
CA TYR A 78 -7.69 5.08 -0.49
C TYR A 78 -6.39 5.47 0.24
N ALA A 79 -6.36 5.31 1.56
CA ALA A 79 -5.24 5.76 2.38
C ALA A 79 -4.86 4.77 3.49
N ILE A 80 -3.64 4.91 3.98
CA ILE A 80 -3.12 4.28 5.19
C ILE A 80 -2.86 5.35 6.26
N GLN A 81 -3.07 4.98 7.51
CA GLN A 81 -2.72 5.80 8.67
C GLN A 81 -1.55 5.16 9.40
N ILE A 82 -0.48 5.93 9.57
CA ILE A 82 0.76 5.51 10.21
C ILE A 82 0.78 6.14 11.59
N GLU A 83 1.08 5.34 12.62
CA GLU A 83 0.94 5.73 14.03
C GLU A 83 1.71 7.02 14.39
N LYS A 84 2.96 7.12 13.93
CA LYS A 84 3.84 8.28 14.18
C LYS A 84 3.52 9.50 13.29
N LEU A 85 2.67 9.37 12.27
CA LEU A 85 2.29 10.47 11.39
C LEU A 85 0.97 11.10 11.85
N GLN A 86 1.09 12.08 12.74
CA GLN A 86 -0.03 12.85 13.24
C GLN A 86 0.17 14.34 12.98
N ARG A 87 -0.94 15.09 12.96
CA ARG A 87 -0.96 16.55 12.94
C ARG A 87 -1.66 17.02 14.21
N GLU A 88 -1.02 17.92 14.92
CA GLU A 88 -1.63 18.62 16.06
C GLU A 88 -2.55 19.74 15.58
N LYS A 89 -3.72 19.85 16.22
CA LYS A 89 -4.65 20.97 16.06
C LYS A 89 -4.28 22.08 17.04
N SER A 90 -4.78 23.29 16.81
CA SER A 90 -4.69 24.40 17.77
C SER A 90 -5.34 24.07 19.13
N SER A 91 -6.27 23.11 19.16
CA SER A 91 -6.90 22.62 20.39
C SER A 91 -6.05 21.60 21.17
N GLY A 92 -4.81 21.30 20.74
CA GLY A 92 -3.93 20.30 21.37
C GLY A 92 -4.25 18.84 21.01
N ALA A 93 -5.32 18.57 20.26
CA ALA A 93 -5.68 17.22 19.84
C ALA A 93 -4.88 16.77 18.59
N SER A 94 -4.42 15.53 18.60
CA SER A 94 -3.67 14.93 17.48
C SER A 94 -4.60 14.18 16.52
N VAL A 95 -4.40 14.39 15.22
CA VAL A 95 -5.16 13.71 14.15
C VAL A 95 -4.21 12.93 13.22
N PRO A 96 -4.49 11.64 12.95
CA PRO A 96 -3.69 10.86 12.01
C PRO A 96 -3.71 11.43 10.59
N LEU A 97 -2.55 11.44 9.94
CA LEU A 97 -2.44 11.85 8.54
C LEU A 97 -2.64 10.66 7.60
N ASN A 98 -3.54 10.84 6.65
CA ASN A 98 -3.78 9.86 5.59
C ASN A 98 -2.66 9.93 4.54
N THR A 99 -1.98 8.81 4.34
CA THR A 99 -0.89 8.68 3.37
C THR A 99 -1.26 7.63 2.31
N HIS A 100 -0.89 7.85 1.05
CA HIS A 100 -1.13 6.85 -0.01
C HIS A 100 0.02 5.82 -0.03
N PRO A 101 -0.25 4.51 -0.10
CA PRO A 101 0.78 3.46 -0.02
C PRO A 101 1.83 3.52 -1.15
N SER A 102 1.51 4.10 -2.31
CA SER A 102 2.51 4.29 -3.38
C SER A 102 3.62 5.30 -3.04
N LYS A 103 3.44 6.11 -1.99
CA LYS A 103 4.42 7.10 -1.50
C LYS A 103 5.30 6.54 -0.36
N VAL A 104 5.17 5.24 -0.10
CA VAL A 104 5.69 4.57 1.07
C VAL A 104 6.40 3.29 0.63
N VAL A 105 7.38 2.85 1.42
CA VAL A 105 8.11 1.59 1.21
C VAL A 105 7.94 0.72 2.45
N LEU A 106 7.60 -0.56 2.27
CA LEU A 106 7.54 -1.53 3.36
C LEU A 106 8.95 -1.85 3.84
N THR A 107 9.19 -1.76 5.15
CA THR A 107 10.48 -2.05 5.81
C THR A 107 10.44 -3.35 6.57
N LYS A 108 9.33 -3.67 7.25
CA LYS A 108 9.07 -4.98 7.83
C LYS A 108 7.67 -5.45 7.47
N LEU A 109 7.56 -6.74 7.14
CA LEU A 109 6.30 -7.38 6.86
C LEU A 109 5.81 -8.05 8.13
N HIS A 110 4.57 -7.78 8.52
CA HIS A 110 3.87 -8.71 9.40
C HIS A 110 3.66 -9.98 8.55
N LEU A 111 3.98 -11.17 9.05
CA LEU A 111 3.82 -12.44 8.32
C LEU A 111 2.75 -13.33 8.95
N ASP A 112 1.86 -13.89 8.12
CA ASP A 112 0.85 -14.89 8.49
C ASP A 112 0.81 -15.98 7.40
N LYS A 113 0.02 -17.04 7.63
CA LYS A 113 -0.14 -18.16 6.68
C LYS A 113 -0.52 -17.66 5.28
N ASP A 114 -1.47 -16.73 5.19
CA ASP A 114 -1.98 -16.23 3.91
C ASP A 114 -1.00 -15.31 3.19
N ARG A 115 -0.20 -14.51 3.91
CA ARG A 115 0.82 -13.65 3.29
C ARG A 115 2.01 -14.47 2.85
N LYS A 116 2.37 -15.54 3.57
CA LYS A 116 3.31 -16.53 3.09
C LYS A 116 2.78 -17.17 1.79
N ALA A 117 1.57 -17.72 1.80
CA ALA A 117 0.96 -18.26 0.58
C ALA A 117 0.89 -17.23 -0.58
N LEU A 118 0.65 -15.95 -0.28
CA LEU A 118 0.66 -14.88 -1.28
C LEU A 118 2.05 -14.63 -1.88
N ILE A 119 3.11 -14.68 -1.06
CA ILE A 119 4.50 -14.50 -1.50
C ILE A 119 4.88 -15.67 -2.43
N GLN A 120 4.64 -16.90 -2.02
CA GLN A 120 4.87 -18.09 -2.86
C GLN A 120 4.08 -18.02 -4.17
N ARG A 121 2.79 -17.66 -4.14
CA ARG A 121 1.96 -17.51 -5.36
C ARG A 121 2.49 -16.46 -6.33
N LYS A 122 3.22 -15.45 -5.83
CA LYS A 122 3.87 -14.44 -6.68
C LYS A 122 5.25 -14.87 -7.21
N GLY A 123 5.68 -16.11 -6.92
CA GLY A 123 7.01 -16.61 -7.28
C GLY A 123 8.12 -16.12 -6.35
N GLY A 124 7.77 -15.66 -5.14
CA GLY A 124 8.73 -15.21 -4.15
C GLY A 124 9.23 -16.35 -3.27
N ASN A 125 10.45 -16.16 -2.76
CA ASN A 125 11.06 -17.10 -1.82
C ASN A 125 10.50 -16.86 -0.41
N ILE A 126 10.33 -17.94 0.35
CA ILE A 126 10.02 -17.88 1.77
C ILE A 126 11.12 -18.66 2.46
N GLU A 127 12.00 -17.94 3.14
CA GLU A 127 12.79 -18.51 4.23
C GLU A 127 11.87 -18.92 5.39
#